data_AF-A0AAW9IXB2-F1
#
_entry.id   AF-A0AAW9IXB2-F1
#
_cell.length_a   1.000
_cell.length_b   1.000
_cell.length_c   1.000
_cell.angle_alpha   90.00
_cell.angle_beta   90.00
_cell.angle_gamma   90.00
#
_symmetry.space_group_name_H-M   'P 1'
#
loop_
_entity.id
_entity.type
_entity.pdbx_description
1 polymer ?
#
loop_
_entity_poly.entity_id
_entity_poly.type
_entity_poly.pdbx_seq_one_letter_code
_entity_poly.pdbx_strand_id
1 'polypeptide(L)'
;NILSVINGLVRVPVSISSEGCRINPDTDECSIIIEETPKYHMSSYAAIRAKEGETSTGDSYSFSKNTDGTYLTIVSDGMGSGPEAGVESGLAVDLIEKFIENGFSEKTAINTVNSIMAMKFNEDEKFTTMDLNIIDLY
;
A
#
# COMPACT_ATOMS: atom_id res chain seq x y z
N ASN A 1 -5.84 -6.78 -34.01
CA ASN A 1 -5.35 -6.57 -32.64
C ASN A 1 -6.46 -5.87 -31.87
N ILE A 2 -7.07 -6.52 -30.86
CA ILE A 2 -8.23 -5.99 -30.14
C ILE A 2 -7.90 -4.73 -29.34
N LEU A 3 -6.66 -4.61 -28.85
CA LEU A 3 -6.18 -3.39 -28.17
C LEU A 3 -6.24 -2.17 -29.07
N SER A 4 -5.91 -2.32 -30.36
CA SER A 4 -5.98 -1.21 -31.32
C SER A 4 -7.42 -0.71 -31.54
N VAL A 5 -8.40 -1.62 -31.51
CA VAL A 5 -9.82 -1.28 -31.64
C VAL A 5 -10.29 -0.55 -30.38
N ILE A 6 -9.94 -1.06 -29.20
CA ILE A 6 -10.32 -0.46 -27.91
C ILE A 6 -9.67 0.91 -27.73
N ASN A 7 -8.38 1.07 -28.05
CA ASN A 7 -7.69 2.37 -28.05
C ASN A 7 -8.41 3.41 -28.93
N GLY A 8 -8.92 3.00 -30.09
CA GLY A 8 -9.68 3.88 -30.98
C GLY A 8 -11.03 4.33 -30.41
N LEU A 9 -11.61 3.57 -29.47
CA LEU A 9 -12.92 3.84 -28.87
C LEU A 9 -12.82 4.58 -27.54
N VAL A 10 -11.93 4.14 -26.64
CA VAL A 10 -11.87 4.61 -25.23
C VAL A 10 -11.13 5.94 -25.10
N ARG A 11 -10.40 6.38 -26.14
CA ARG A 11 -9.61 7.63 -26.19
C ARG A 11 -8.51 7.77 -25.12
N VAL A 12 -8.32 6.77 -24.27
CA VAL A 12 -7.18 6.62 -23.37
C VAL A 12 -6.33 5.43 -23.84
N PRO A 13 -4.99 5.47 -23.69
CA PRO A 13 -4.14 4.33 -23.97
C PRO A 13 -4.51 3.16 -23.04
N VAL A 14 -4.69 1.96 -23.61
CA VAL A 14 -4.96 0.73 -22.85
C VAL A 14 -3.90 -0.35 -23.06
N SER A 15 -3.71 -1.17 -22.05
CA SER A 15 -2.82 -2.33 -22.02
C SER A 15 -3.50 -3.56 -21.41
N ILE A 16 -2.96 -4.75 -21.69
CA ILE A 16 -3.34 -5.96 -20.95
C ILE A 16 -2.74 -5.85 -19.56
N SER A 17 -3.53 -6.17 -18.52
CA SER A 17 -3.06 -6.11 -17.14
C SER A 17 -1.88 -7.04 -16.89
N SER A 18 -1.11 -6.76 -15.82
CA SER A 18 0.04 -7.59 -15.43
C SER A 18 -0.33 -9.02 -15.02
N GLU A 19 -1.61 -9.30 -14.73
CA GLU A 19 -2.09 -10.68 -14.46
C GLU A 19 -2.09 -11.56 -15.71
N GLY A 20 -2.05 -10.97 -16.91
CA GLY A 20 -2.03 -11.70 -18.17
C GLY A 20 -3.33 -12.46 -18.45
N CYS A 21 -3.21 -13.63 -19.07
CA CYS A 21 -4.33 -14.51 -19.38
C CYS A 21 -4.67 -15.43 -18.20
N ARG A 22 -5.91 -15.35 -17.73
CA ARG A 22 -6.49 -16.27 -16.75
C ARG A 22 -7.20 -17.39 -17.49
N ILE A 23 -6.66 -18.60 -17.41
CA ILE A 23 -7.19 -19.78 -18.08
C ILE A 23 -8.18 -20.49 -17.15
N ASN A 24 -9.39 -20.74 -17.63
CA ASN A 24 -10.35 -21.61 -16.96
C ASN A 24 -9.96 -23.08 -17.22
N PRO A 25 -9.65 -23.88 -16.17
CA PRO A 25 -9.20 -25.26 -16.34
C PRO A 25 -10.28 -26.21 -16.87
N ASP A 26 -11.56 -25.88 -16.70
CA ASP A 26 -12.68 -26.73 -17.12
C ASP A 26 -13.09 -26.48 -18.58
N THR A 27 -12.98 -25.23 -19.06
CA THR A 27 -13.41 -24.81 -20.40
C THR A 27 -12.28 -24.50 -21.37
N ASP A 28 -11.03 -24.43 -20.89
CA ASP A 28 -9.85 -23.97 -21.63
C ASP A 28 -10.00 -22.52 -22.16
N GLU A 29 -10.94 -21.75 -21.60
CA GLU A 29 -11.16 -20.36 -22.00
C GLU A 29 -10.15 -19.42 -21.32
N CYS A 30 -9.54 -18.56 -22.14
CA CYS A 30 -8.63 -17.52 -21.69
C CYS A 30 -9.39 -16.19 -21.52
N SER A 31 -9.37 -15.64 -20.32
CA SER A 31 -9.86 -14.29 -20.02
C SER A 31 -8.69 -13.34 -19.77
N ILE A 32 -8.75 -12.14 -20.35
CA ILE A 32 -7.78 -11.06 -20.11
C ILE A 32 -8.49 -9.83 -19.55
N ILE A 33 -7.80 -9.07 -18.72
CA ILE A 33 -8.24 -7.76 -18.26
C ILE A 33 -7.51 -6.71 -19.10
N ILE A 34 -8.26 -5.76 -19.63
CA ILE A 34 -7.73 -4.59 -20.34
C ILE A 34 -7.98 -3.39 -19.46
N GLU A 35 -6.91 -2.67 -19.14
CA GLU A 35 -6.90 -1.51 -18.25
C GLU A 35 -6.25 -0.32 -18.94
N GLU A 36 -6.45 0.89 -18.40
CA GLU A 36 -5.68 2.05 -18.83
C GLU A 36 -4.18 1.79 -18.65
N THR A 37 -3.36 2.30 -19.56
CA THR A 37 -1.90 2.12 -19.46
C THR A 37 -1.35 3.10 -18.42
N PRO A 38 -0.65 2.60 -17.37
CA PRO A 38 -0.02 3.47 -16.38
C PRO A 38 0.98 4.43 -17.03
N LYS A 39 0.98 5.69 -16.60
CA LYS A 39 1.99 6.70 -16.98
C LYS A 39 3.33 6.43 -16.30
N TYR A 40 3.31 5.85 -15.10
CA TYR A 40 4.49 5.60 -14.29
C TYR A 40 4.60 4.13 -13.90
N HIS A 41 5.83 3.61 -13.86
CA HIS A 41 6.15 2.31 -13.29
C HIS A 41 6.96 2.54 -12.02
N MET A 42 6.52 1.97 -10.90
CA MET A 42 7.17 2.12 -9.61
C MET A 42 8.03 0.90 -9.27
N SER A 43 9.19 1.16 -8.69
CA SER A 43 10.07 0.15 -8.11
C SER A 43 10.56 0.67 -6.76
N SER A 44 10.36 -0.12 -5.71
CA SER A 44 10.57 0.31 -4.32
C SER A 44 11.49 -0.67 -3.59
N TYR A 45 12.35 -0.11 -2.75
CA TYR A 45 13.31 -0.86 -1.94
C TYR A 45 13.38 -0.20 -0.56
N ALA A 46 13.63 -1.02 0.46
CA ALA A 46 13.81 -0.55 1.82
C ALA A 46 15.05 -1.19 2.45
N ALA A 47 15.62 -0.47 3.41
CA ALA A 47 16.67 -0.95 4.27
C ALA A 47 16.29 -0.63 5.71
N ILE A 48 16.47 -1.59 6.62
CA ILE A 48 16.19 -1.45 8.04
C ILE A 48 17.47 -1.68 8.81
N ARG A 49 17.65 -0.93 9.90
CA ARG A 49 18.73 -1.16 10.86
C ARG A 49 18.21 -0.98 12.29
N ALA A 50 18.33 -2.01 13.10
CA ALA A 50 18.05 -1.90 14.53
C ALA A 50 19.06 -0.98 15.23
N LYS A 51 18.60 -0.35 16.32
CA LYS A 51 19.47 0.40 17.23
C LYS A 51 20.57 -0.51 17.79
N GLU A 52 21.75 0.04 18.05
CA GLU A 52 22.85 -0.73 18.63
C GLU A 52 22.44 -1.35 19.97
N GLY A 53 22.70 -2.66 20.13
CA GLY A 53 22.29 -3.44 21.30
C GLY A 53 20.89 -4.05 21.21
N GLU A 54 20.09 -3.68 20.21
CA GLU A 54 18.76 -4.26 19.95
C GLU A 54 18.82 -5.29 18.82
N THR A 55 17.93 -6.29 18.86
CA THR A 55 17.79 -7.31 17.81
C THR A 55 16.68 -7.00 16.81
N SER A 56 15.90 -5.96 17.06
CA SER A 56 14.75 -5.56 16.24
C SER A 56 14.65 -4.04 16.15
N THR A 57 13.96 -3.58 15.10
CA THR A 57 13.74 -2.16 14.82
C THR A 57 12.42 -1.69 15.41
N GLY A 58 12.38 -0.41 15.81
CA GLY A 58 11.14 0.30 16.12
C GLY A 58 10.40 0.79 14.87
N ASP A 59 11.07 0.83 13.74
CA ASP A 59 10.55 1.35 12.47
C ASP A 59 9.85 0.27 11.65
N SER A 60 8.75 0.64 10.99
CA SER A 60 8.01 -0.19 10.04
C SER A 60 7.78 0.55 8.72
N TYR A 61 7.66 -0.19 7.62
CA TYR A 61 7.37 0.38 6.31
C TYR A 61 6.45 -0.54 5.51
N SER A 62 5.75 0.01 4.53
CA SER A 62 5.01 -0.76 3.51
C SER A 62 5.05 -0.07 2.16
N PHE A 63 4.94 -0.87 1.10
CA PHE A 63 4.75 -0.42 -0.27
C PHE A 63 3.61 -1.23 -0.90
N SER A 64 2.58 -0.57 -1.38
CA SER A 64 1.42 -1.26 -1.98
C SER A 64 0.90 -0.53 -3.22
N LYS A 65 0.43 -1.30 -4.20
CA LYS A 65 -0.33 -0.78 -5.34
C LYS A 65 -1.81 -1.04 -5.05
N ASN A 66 -2.57 0.04 -4.95
CA ASN A 66 -4.01 -0.02 -4.70
C ASN A 66 -4.77 -0.34 -5.98
N THR A 67 -6.01 -0.82 -5.80
CA THR A 67 -6.90 -1.19 -6.92
C THR A 67 -7.41 0.02 -7.71
N ASP A 68 -7.37 1.22 -7.11
CA ASP A 68 -7.70 2.48 -7.78
C ASP A 68 -6.57 3.03 -8.66
N GLY A 69 -5.45 2.31 -8.74
CA GLY A 69 -4.30 2.68 -9.55
C GLY A 69 -3.27 3.55 -8.82
N THR A 70 -3.47 3.88 -7.56
CA THR A 70 -2.48 4.61 -6.75
C THR A 70 -1.42 3.68 -6.17
N TYR A 71 -0.23 4.23 -5.89
CA TYR A 71 0.87 3.55 -5.24
C TYR A 71 1.16 4.20 -3.89
N LEU A 72 1.00 3.44 -2.82
CA LEU A 72 1.16 3.87 -1.44
C LEU A 72 2.54 3.46 -0.91
N THR A 73 3.19 4.39 -0.22
CA THR A 73 4.43 4.17 0.53
C THR A 73 4.26 4.74 1.92
N ILE A 74 4.61 3.96 2.94
CA ILE A 74 4.49 4.34 4.33
C ILE A 74 5.80 4.03 5.05
N VAL A 75 6.25 4.93 5.91
CA VAL A 75 7.29 4.69 6.93
C VAL A 75 6.75 5.18 8.26
N SER A 76 6.99 4.42 9.33
CA SER A 76 6.51 4.74 10.66
C SER A 76 7.57 4.39 11.70
N ASP A 77 7.82 5.29 12.65
CA ASP A 77 8.76 5.11 13.76
C ASP A 77 7.96 5.03 15.07
N GLY A 78 8.07 3.89 15.76
CA GLY A 78 7.41 3.64 17.03
C GLY A 78 8.24 4.17 18.20
N MET A 79 7.59 4.78 19.20
CA MET A 79 8.31 5.33 20.34
C MET A 79 9.00 4.23 21.17
N GLY A 80 10.26 4.45 21.54
CA GLY A 80 11.07 3.52 22.32
C GLY A 80 12.15 2.81 21.51
N SER A 81 12.46 1.56 21.83
CA SER A 81 13.34 0.71 21.03
C SER A 81 12.97 -0.76 21.13
N GLY A 82 13.43 -1.55 20.15
CA GLY A 82 13.23 -2.99 20.14
C GLY A 82 11.81 -3.41 19.74
N PRO A 83 11.38 -4.63 20.13
CA PRO A 83 10.17 -5.25 19.58
C PRO A 83 8.88 -4.50 19.89
N GLU A 84 8.80 -3.84 21.05
CA GLU A 84 7.59 -3.12 21.46
C GLU A 84 7.31 -1.90 20.56
N ALA A 85 8.35 -1.11 20.26
CA ALA A 85 8.26 -0.01 19.30
C ALA A 85 7.84 -0.51 17.90
N GLY A 86 8.37 -1.65 17.48
CA GLY A 86 8.02 -2.27 16.19
C GLY A 86 6.57 -2.77 16.12
N VAL A 87 5.99 -3.23 17.23
CA VAL A 87 4.56 -3.60 17.28
C VAL A 87 3.66 -2.38 17.09
N GLU A 88 4.05 -1.23 17.64
CA GLU A 88 3.29 0.01 17.53
C GLU A 88 3.32 0.56 16.10
N SER A 89 4.51 0.75 15.53
CA SER A 89 4.66 1.23 14.16
C SER A 89 4.07 0.26 13.14
N GLY A 90 4.26 -1.05 13.33
CA GLY A 90 3.74 -2.08 12.44
C GLY A 90 2.22 -2.10 12.41
N LEU A 91 1.56 -1.98 13.56
CA LEU A 91 0.11 -1.91 13.61
C LEU A 91 -0.45 -0.66 12.91
N ALA A 92 0.22 0.49 13.06
CA ALA A 92 -0.20 1.71 12.42
C ALA A 92 -0.10 1.61 10.89
N VAL A 93 1.02 1.08 10.38
CA VAL A 93 1.22 0.81 8.94
C VAL A 93 0.14 -0.13 8.41
N ASP A 94 -0.08 -1.27 9.07
CA ASP A 94 -1.06 -2.28 8.66
C ASP A 94 -2.49 -1.73 8.57
N LEU A 95 -2.88 -0.88 9.54
CA LEU A 95 -4.23 -0.30 9.56
C LEU A 95 -4.41 0.74 8.45
N ILE A 96 -3.41 1.61 8.23
CA ILE A 96 -3.47 2.61 7.17
C ILE A 96 -3.55 1.95 5.80
N GLU A 97 -2.68 0.97 5.53
CA GLU A 97 -2.70 0.21 4.28
C GLU A 97 -4.08 -0.39 4.02
N LYS A 98 -4.63 -1.11 5.00
CA LYS A 98 -5.98 -1.71 4.87
C LYS A 98 -7.07 -0.67 4.65
N PHE A 99 -7.05 0.45 5.35
CA PHE A 99 -8.10 1.46 5.17
C PHE A 99 -8.03 2.08 3.77
N ILE A 100 -6.83 2.43 3.30
CA ILE A 100 -6.64 3.00 1.96
C ILE A 100 -7.02 1.99 0.88
N GLU A 101 -6.59 0.73 1.00
CA GLU A 101 -6.97 -0.36 0.09
C GLU A 101 -8.51 -0.57 0.01
N ASN A 102 -9.22 -0.31 1.12
CA ASN A 102 -10.68 -0.40 1.19
C ASN A 102 -11.39 0.92 0.82
N GLY A 103 -10.68 1.87 0.20
CA GLY A 103 -11.25 3.08 -0.38
C GLY A 103 -11.53 4.20 0.63
N PHE A 104 -10.94 4.15 1.82
CA PHE A 104 -11.00 5.29 2.74
C PHE A 104 -10.15 6.43 2.19
N SER A 105 -10.63 7.67 2.32
CA SER A 105 -9.78 8.83 2.07
C SER A 105 -8.59 8.81 3.03
N GLU A 106 -7.43 9.29 2.58
CA GLU A 106 -6.21 9.40 3.40
C GLU A 106 -6.50 10.03 4.77
N LYS A 107 -7.21 11.17 4.79
CA LYS A 107 -7.59 11.86 6.02
C LYS A 107 -8.46 11.00 6.94
N THR A 108 -9.41 10.24 6.40
CA THR A 108 -10.25 9.35 7.19
C THR A 108 -9.43 8.18 7.76
N ALA A 109 -8.56 7.59 6.95
CA ALA A 109 -7.68 6.51 7.38
C ALA A 109 -6.79 6.96 8.54
N ILE A 110 -6.10 8.10 8.40
CA ILE A 110 -5.23 8.68 9.44
C ILE A 110 -6.01 8.94 10.73
N ASN A 111 -7.17 9.61 10.66
CA ASN A 111 -7.96 9.89 11.86
C ASN A 111 -8.48 8.62 12.55
N THR A 112 -8.83 7.61 11.76
CA THR A 112 -9.30 6.32 12.29
C THR A 112 -8.16 5.58 12.98
N VAL A 113 -6.98 5.53 12.36
CA VAL A 113 -5.80 4.92 12.97
C VAL A 113 -5.40 5.66 14.24
N ASN A 114 -5.32 6.99 14.21
CA ASN A 114 -5.04 7.78 15.42
C ASN A 114 -6.01 7.45 16.56
N SER A 115 -7.30 7.30 16.27
CA SER A 115 -8.31 6.93 17.27
C SER A 115 -8.10 5.51 17.81
N ILE A 116 -7.81 4.53 16.94
CA ILE A 116 -7.54 3.15 17.35
C ILE A 116 -6.26 3.06 18.18
N MET A 117 -5.21 3.77 17.78
CA MET A 117 -3.92 3.80 18.49
C MET A 117 -4.10 4.39 19.89
N ALA A 118 -4.83 5.51 20.03
CA ALA A 118 -5.16 6.12 21.32
C ALA A 118 -6.03 5.23 22.23
N MET A 119 -6.86 4.35 21.66
CA MET A 119 -7.65 3.40 22.44
C MET A 119 -6.85 2.17 22.87
N LYS A 120 -5.91 1.71 22.04
CA LYS A 120 -5.15 0.47 22.27
C LYS A 120 -3.94 0.70 23.16
N PHE A 121 -3.32 1.87 23.05
CA PHE A 121 -2.15 2.26 23.79
C PHE A 121 -2.49 3.45 24.68
N ASN A 122 -1.92 3.48 25.89
CA ASN A 122 -2.22 4.55 26.85
C ASN A 122 -1.67 5.88 26.30
N GLU A 123 -2.52 6.92 26.18
CA GLU A 123 -2.16 8.20 25.56
C GLU A 123 -0.95 8.88 26.23
N ASP A 124 -0.72 8.62 27.52
CA ASP A 124 0.41 9.21 28.25
C ASP A 124 1.77 8.54 27.96
N GLU A 125 1.81 7.41 27.25
CA GLU A 125 3.02 6.58 27.18
C GLU A 125 3.43 6.10 25.78
N LYS A 126 2.58 6.21 24.74
CA LYS A 126 2.82 5.52 23.45
C LYS A 126 2.27 6.29 22.24
N PHE A 127 3.18 6.71 21.36
CA PHE A 127 2.88 7.35 20.08
C PHE A 127 3.79 6.77 18.99
N THR A 128 3.33 6.83 17.74
CA THR A 128 4.18 6.54 16.59
C THR A 128 4.09 7.69 15.60
N THR A 129 5.20 8.00 14.95
CA THR A 129 5.21 8.94 13.83
C THR A 129 4.94 8.18 12.53
N MET A 130 4.43 8.89 11.53
CA MET A 130 4.13 8.29 10.24
C MET A 130 4.36 9.29 9.11
N ASP A 131 5.15 8.86 8.14
CA ASP A 131 5.32 9.50 6.85
C ASP A 131 4.61 8.66 5.79
N LEU A 132 3.75 9.30 5.00
CA LEU A 132 2.91 8.65 4.00
C LEU A 132 3.02 9.37 2.66
N ASN A 133 3.09 8.60 1.59
CA ASN A 133 3.09 9.09 0.22
C ASN A 133 2.16 8.25 -0.65
N ILE A 134 1.30 8.91 -1.42
CA ILE A 134 0.41 8.29 -2.41
C ILE A 134 0.72 8.90 -3.77
N ILE A 135 0.99 8.04 -4.75
CA ILE A 135 1.34 8.42 -6.12
C ILE A 135 0.25 7.90 -7.06
N ASP A 136 -0.38 8.80 -7.82
CA ASP A 136 -1.25 8.40 -8.92
C ASP A 136 -0.39 7.90 -10.10
N LEU A 137 -0.62 6.64 -10.51
CA LEU A 137 0.12 6.04 -11.62
C LEU A 137 -0.47 6.38 -12.99
N TYR A 138 -1.63 7.03 -13.06
CA TYR A 138 -2.46 7.18 -14.27
C TYR A 138 -2.57 8.60 -14.81
#